data_AF-A0A944H924-F1
#
_entry.id   AF-A0A944H924-F1
#
_cell.length_a   1.000
_cell.length_b   1.000
_cell.length_c   1.000
_cell.angle_alpha   90.00
_cell.angle_beta   90.00
_cell.angle_gamma   90.00
#
_symmetry.space_group_name_H-M   'P 1'
#
loop_
_entity.id
_entity.type
_entity.pdbx_description
1 polymer ?
#
loop_
_entity_poly.entity_id
_entity_poly.type
_entity_poly.pdbx_seq_one_letter_code
_entity_poly.pdbx_strand_id
1 'polypeptide(L)'
;MSTKDATKTYDLYALYKNEFSSPSLSSSGAPSSIDVYDRSELHYYITAYDADIFKNISINSSGVLSYKVKEVPTDDNTIINVVFVVK
;
A
#
# COMPACT_ATOMS: atom_id res chain seq x y z
N MET A 1 -1.98 9.16 -21.67
CA MET A 1 -3.29 8.45 -21.56
C MET A 1 -3.77 8.66 -20.13
N SER A 2 -4.85 9.40 -19.91
CA SER A 2 -5.31 9.74 -18.56
C SER A 2 -5.81 8.48 -17.85
N THR A 3 -5.29 8.17 -16.66
CA THR A 3 -5.70 6.99 -15.86
C THR A 3 -6.93 7.27 -14.99
N LYS A 4 -7.59 8.42 -15.23
CA LYS A 4 -8.86 8.81 -14.63
C LYS A 4 -9.91 7.71 -14.84
N ASP A 5 -10.69 7.43 -13.82
CA ASP A 5 -11.77 6.44 -13.77
C ASP A 5 -11.41 4.96 -13.97
N ALA A 6 -10.16 4.64 -14.33
CA ALA A 6 -9.67 3.27 -14.36
C ALA A 6 -9.51 2.71 -12.94
N THR A 7 -9.99 1.48 -12.72
CA THR A 7 -9.73 0.76 -11.47
C THR A 7 -8.26 0.37 -11.41
N LYS A 8 -7.60 0.76 -10.34
CA LYS A 8 -6.25 0.33 -9.99
C LYS A 8 -6.34 -0.58 -8.78
N THR A 9 -5.56 -1.66 -8.81
CA THR A 9 -5.51 -2.65 -7.73
C THR A 9 -4.07 -2.94 -7.37
N TYR A 10 -3.77 -2.95 -6.08
CA TYR A 10 -2.45 -3.24 -5.53
C TYR A 10 -2.56 -4.26 -4.41
N ASP A 11 -1.76 -5.31 -4.47
CA ASP A 11 -1.60 -6.25 -3.37
C ASP A 11 -0.54 -5.69 -2.41
N LEU A 12 -0.99 -5.00 -1.38
CA LEU A 12 -0.09 -4.32 -0.44
C LEU A 12 0.67 -5.31 0.43
N TYR A 13 0.11 -6.48 0.71
CA TYR A 13 0.83 -7.55 1.42
C TYR A 13 2.00 -8.08 0.58
N ALA A 14 1.81 -8.28 -0.71
CA ALA A 14 2.88 -8.73 -1.59
C ALA A 14 4.02 -7.69 -1.66
N LEU A 15 3.69 -6.39 -1.71
CA LEU A 15 4.68 -5.31 -1.64
C LEU A 15 5.45 -5.33 -0.32
N TYR A 16 4.74 -5.36 0.81
CA TYR A 16 5.31 -5.50 2.15
C TYR A 16 6.30 -6.67 2.24
N LYS A 17 5.88 -7.87 1.82
CA LYS A 17 6.74 -9.06 1.87
C LYS A 17 8.00 -8.89 1.02
N ASN A 18 7.87 -8.35 -0.18
CA ASN A 18 9.00 -8.15 -1.09
C ASN A 18 10.02 -7.15 -0.55
N GLU A 19 9.54 -6.01 -0.02
CA GLU A 19 10.39 -4.95 0.53
C GLU A 19 11.16 -5.45 1.76
N PHE A 20 10.52 -6.22 2.62
CA PHE A 20 11.09 -6.68 3.89
C PHE A 20 11.99 -7.91 3.70
N SER A 21 11.69 -8.78 2.74
CA SER A 21 12.51 -9.98 2.48
C SER A 21 13.81 -9.66 1.73
N SER A 22 13.87 -8.52 1.05
CA SER A 22 15.00 -8.11 0.22
C SER A 22 15.31 -6.61 0.38
N PRO A 23 15.70 -6.15 1.59
CA PRO A 23 16.04 -4.76 1.80
C PRO A 23 17.25 -4.36 0.94
N SER A 24 17.20 -3.17 0.34
CA SER A 24 18.29 -2.68 -0.52
C SER A 24 19.56 -2.34 0.25
N LEU A 25 19.42 -1.98 1.53
CA LEU A 25 20.49 -1.61 2.43
C LEU A 25 20.15 -2.05 3.86
N SER A 26 21.15 -2.50 4.61
CA SER A 26 21.03 -2.85 6.01
C SER A 26 22.24 -2.34 6.80
N SER A 27 22.07 -2.11 8.11
CA SER A 27 23.17 -1.72 8.99
C SER A 27 24.14 -2.88 9.23
N SER A 28 25.37 -2.58 9.64
CA SER A 28 26.37 -3.62 9.93
C SER A 28 25.87 -4.57 11.03
N GLY A 29 25.90 -5.88 10.74
CA GLY A 29 25.44 -6.92 11.67
C GLY A 29 23.94 -7.19 11.67
N ALA A 30 23.14 -6.43 10.91
CA ALA A 30 21.72 -6.74 10.74
C ALA A 30 21.52 -8.00 9.87
N PRO A 31 20.44 -8.77 10.08
CA PRO A 31 20.06 -9.86 9.19
C PRO A 31 19.85 -9.37 7.74
N SER A 32 19.98 -10.28 6.77
CA SER A 32 19.76 -9.99 5.35
C SER A 32 18.29 -9.79 4.97
N SER A 33 17.36 -10.13 5.87
CA SER A 33 15.92 -9.97 5.71
C SER A 33 15.29 -9.51 7.01
N ILE A 34 14.22 -8.72 6.91
CA ILE A 34 13.38 -8.36 8.05
C ILE A 34 12.29 -9.42 8.17
N ASP A 35 12.01 -9.86 9.39
CA ASP A 35 10.91 -10.80 9.63
C ASP A 35 9.57 -10.21 9.16
N VAL A 36 8.75 -11.06 8.55
CA VAL A 36 7.44 -10.68 8.03
C VAL A 36 6.33 -11.47 8.70
N TYR A 37 5.22 -10.80 8.98
CA TYR A 37 3.98 -11.47 9.40
C TYR A 37 3.27 -12.04 8.18
N ASP A 38 2.59 -13.17 8.37
CA ASP A 38 1.74 -13.74 7.34
C ASP A 38 0.50 -12.88 7.10
N ARG A 39 -0.07 -12.99 5.89
CA ARG A 39 -1.24 -12.20 5.48
C ARG A 39 -2.41 -12.34 6.46
N SER A 40 -2.58 -13.53 7.04
CA SER A 40 -3.62 -13.85 8.03
C SER A 40 -3.40 -13.21 9.39
N GLU A 41 -2.19 -12.75 9.69
CA GLU A 41 -1.79 -12.15 10.97
C GLU A 41 -1.90 -10.62 10.96
N LEU A 42 -2.40 -10.03 9.88
CA LEU A 42 -2.44 -8.58 9.69
C LEU A 42 -3.86 -8.05 9.44
N HIS A 43 -4.15 -6.92 10.07
CA HIS A 43 -5.23 -6.00 9.71
C HIS A 43 -4.67 -4.85 8.86
N TYR A 44 -5.46 -4.37 7.91
CA TYR A 44 -5.07 -3.31 6.98
C TYR A 44 -6.05 -2.14 7.08
N TYR A 45 -5.53 -0.94 7.31
CA TYR A 45 -6.31 0.27 7.49
C TYR A 45 -5.85 1.35 6.52
N ILE A 46 -6.78 1.99 5.82
CA ILE A 46 -6.50 3.25 5.14
C ILE A 46 -6.73 4.36 6.16
N THR A 47 -5.69 5.10 6.51
CA THR A 47 -5.74 6.14 7.55
C THR A 47 -5.90 7.54 6.98
N ALA A 48 -5.48 7.76 5.73
CA ALA A 48 -5.74 9.01 5.01
C ALA A 48 -5.63 8.80 3.49
N TYR A 49 -6.39 9.59 2.75
CA TYR A 49 -6.29 9.75 1.30
C TYR A 49 -6.92 11.08 0.89
N ASP A 50 -6.54 11.59 -0.28
CA ASP A 50 -7.19 12.76 -0.88
C ASP A 50 -8.50 12.35 -1.59
N ALA A 51 -9.64 12.80 -1.09
CA ALA A 51 -10.97 12.47 -1.64
C ALA A 51 -11.38 13.33 -2.85
N ASP A 52 -10.64 14.41 -3.13
CA ASP A 52 -10.80 15.19 -4.36
C ASP A 52 -10.11 14.49 -5.53
N ILE A 53 -9.02 13.77 -5.25
CA ILE A 53 -8.25 13.02 -6.24
C ILE A 53 -8.68 11.56 -6.35
N PHE A 54 -9.04 10.88 -5.27
CA PHE A 54 -9.38 9.45 -5.28
C PHE A 54 -10.85 9.19 -5.01
N LYS A 55 -11.37 8.10 -5.58
CA LYS A 55 -12.71 7.58 -5.29
C LYS A 55 -12.75 6.06 -5.35
N ASN A 56 -13.85 5.51 -4.86
CA ASN A 56 -14.11 4.06 -4.81
C ASN A 56 -12.96 3.30 -4.14
N ILE A 57 -12.41 3.88 -3.06
CA ILE A 57 -11.32 3.28 -2.32
C ILE A 57 -11.86 2.13 -1.46
N SER A 58 -11.16 1.00 -1.48
CA SER A 58 -11.47 -0.16 -0.65
C SER A 58 -10.23 -0.99 -0.38
N ILE A 59 -10.19 -1.64 0.77
CA ILE A 59 -9.16 -2.62 1.11
C ILE A 59 -9.83 -3.86 1.69
N ASN A 60 -9.43 -5.04 1.25
CA ASN A 60 -9.99 -6.30 1.74
C ASN A 60 -9.12 -6.93 2.84
N SER A 61 -9.63 -8.00 3.47
CA SER A 61 -8.93 -8.74 4.53
C SER A 61 -7.63 -9.39 4.10
N SER A 62 -7.40 -9.49 2.78
CA SER A 62 -6.16 -9.98 2.21
C SER A 62 -5.14 -8.85 1.99
N GLY A 63 -5.44 -7.60 2.30
CA GLY A 63 -4.52 -6.47 2.07
C GLY A 63 -4.45 -6.03 0.61
N VAL A 64 -5.48 -6.34 -0.19
CA VAL A 64 -5.58 -5.85 -1.57
C VAL A 64 -6.35 -4.53 -1.57
N LEU A 65 -5.66 -3.46 -1.94
CA LEU A 65 -6.21 -2.12 -2.13
C LEU A 65 -6.78 -1.97 -3.54
N SER A 66 -7.95 -1.37 -3.67
CA SER A 66 -8.49 -0.91 -4.95
C SER A 66 -8.93 0.55 -4.87
N TYR A 67 -8.70 1.32 -5.93
CA TYR A 67 -9.14 2.71 -6.03
C TYR A 67 -9.30 3.15 -7.49
N LYS A 68 -9.90 4.32 -7.69
CA LYS A 68 -9.94 5.03 -8.97
C LYS A 68 -9.42 6.46 -8.79
N VAL A 69 -8.80 6.98 -9.83
CA VAL A 69 -8.45 8.40 -9.92
C VAL A 69 -9.70 9.18 -10.35
N LYS A 70 -10.22 10.02 -9.45
CA LYS A 70 -11.35 10.93 -9.66
C LYS A 70 -10.91 12.15 -10.48
N GLU A 71 -9.80 12.77 -10.12
CA GLU A 71 -9.18 13.88 -10.85
C GLU A 71 -7.68 13.66 -10.97
N VAL A 72 -7.07 14.15 -12.05
CA VAL A 72 -5.62 14.04 -12.21
C VAL A 72 -4.96 15.06 -11.27
N PRO A 73 -4.05 14.64 -10.38
CA PRO A 73 -3.32 15.54 -9.51
C PRO A 73 -2.61 16.64 -10.30
N THR A 74 -2.57 17.85 -9.75
CA THR A 74 -1.79 18.96 -10.31
C THR A 74 -0.35 19.00 -9.80
N ASP A 75 -0.04 18.20 -8.76
CA ASP A 75 1.29 18.00 -8.20
C ASP A 75 1.49 16.54 -7.76
N ASP A 76 2.71 16.20 -7.35
CA ASP A 76 3.10 14.85 -6.93
C ASP A 76 2.83 14.56 -5.43
N ASN A 77 2.08 15.41 -4.72
CA ASN A 77 1.85 15.28 -3.28
C ASN A 77 0.60 14.45 -2.92
N THR A 78 0.00 13.77 -3.89
CA THR A 78 -1.20 12.97 -3.65
C THR A 78 -0.84 11.52 -3.30
N ILE A 79 -1.00 11.16 -2.02
CA ILE A 79 -0.67 9.84 -1.48
C ILE A 79 -1.86 9.20 -0.75
N ILE A 80 -1.82 7.87 -0.61
CA ILE A 80 -2.74 7.09 0.25
C ILE A 80 -1.91 6.53 1.40
N ASN A 81 -2.29 6.84 2.64
CA ASN A 81 -1.66 6.31 3.83
C ASN A 81 -2.35 5.00 4.26
N VAL A 82 -1.55 3.94 4.39
CA VAL A 82 -2.03 2.62 4.80
C VAL A 82 -1.22 2.14 6.00
N VAL A 83 -1.90 1.65 7.04
CA VAL A 83 -1.30 1.12 8.27
C VAL A 83 -1.62 -0.36 8.38
N PHE A 84 -0.59 -1.15 8.67
CA PHE A 84 -0.68 -2.59 8.90
C PHE A 84 -0.56 -2.83 10.40
N VAL A 85 -1.48 -3.61 10.97
CA VAL A 85 -1.54 -3.89 12.41
C VAL A 85 -1.54 -5.41 12.61
N VAL A 86 -0.67 -5.90 13.51
CA VAL A 86 -0.66 -7.31 13.90
C VAL A 86 -1.93 -7.65 14.67
N LYS A 87 -2.50 -8.83 14.41
CA LYS A 87 -3.72 -9.32 15.08
C LYS A 87 -3.49 -9.80 16.51
#